data_AF-A0A7Z8P3B2-F1
#
_entry.id   AF-A0A7Z8P3B2-F1
#
_cell.length_a   1.000
_cell.length_b   1.000
_cell.length_c   1.000
_cell.angle_alpha   90.00
_cell.angle_beta   90.00
_cell.angle_gamma   90.00
#
_symmetry.space_group_name_H-M   'P 1'
#
loop_
_entity.id
_entity.type
_entity.pdbx_description
1 polymer ?
#
loop_
_entity_poly.entity_id
_entity_poly.type
_entity_poly.pdbx_seq_one_letter_code
_entity_poly.pdbx_strand_id
1 'polypeptide(L)'
;MERKPLDTLIGKNGLWVSRNGHLHGVKSCQTSQKYVRIEMDCGEIITVRNSRTSRSARALRNHKFHKPCKRCRLSDDRINEFSKKISRKDEAEIKIVRSFRLPPEKPAEPVNVKPAAVNETDNPATHIHNESRAGITADSSTYHRSALKHNTSGSSPSKPNSSSTKKAKKTSLQPQQAKSKKTEFTPLQKNRILSLLGPGEMISFSKEKRSFAELESTLTIQRKKDIREMYEDSRENLLGKLERTITEFFVDMGFLEVKSPILIPFEYMERMGVGEDKKLSEQIFRVGDNMCLRPMLAPGLYNHLRKFDNVLPDPVRIFEIGPCYRKESDGNSHLEEFTMLNFCQMGSNCTRDELEYLIKELLDFLGIEFEIAEDSCMVYGDTIDVMHKKMELSSAVVGPVPMDMDWGVDKPWIGAGFGLERLLKAKHDFKNIKRAARSESYYNGISINL
;
A
#
# COMPACT_ATOMS: atom_id res chain seq x y z
N MET A 1 33.60 -5.81 10.12
CA MET A 1 33.35 -4.65 9.23
C MET A 1 32.07 -4.93 8.45
N GLU A 2 31.03 -4.13 8.65
CA GLU A 2 29.73 -4.35 8.02
C GLU A 2 29.85 -4.26 6.49
N ARG A 3 29.32 -5.25 5.78
CA ARG A 3 29.44 -5.33 4.31
C ARG A 3 28.51 -4.31 3.67
N LYS A 4 29.00 -3.14 3.25
CA LYS A 4 28.16 -2.11 2.60
C LYS A 4 27.46 -2.63 1.33
N PRO A 5 26.23 -2.15 1.03
CA PRO A 5 25.54 -2.46 -0.22
C PRO A 5 26.24 -1.81 -1.42
N LEU A 6 25.85 -2.23 -2.61
CA LEU A 6 26.61 -1.98 -3.84
C LEU A 6 26.51 -0.50 -4.26
N ASP A 7 25.33 0.09 -4.13
CA ASP A 7 25.07 1.51 -4.33
C ASP A 7 26.02 2.39 -3.49
N THR A 8 26.20 2.08 -2.21
CA THR A 8 27.08 2.84 -1.31
C THR A 8 28.55 2.73 -1.75
N LEU A 9 28.95 1.57 -2.30
CA LEU A 9 30.30 1.37 -2.82
C LEU A 9 30.52 2.14 -4.12
N ILE A 10 29.51 2.19 -5.00
CA ILE A 10 29.57 2.95 -6.24
C ILE A 10 29.60 4.44 -5.94
N GLY A 11 28.69 4.95 -5.11
CA GLY A 11 28.63 6.36 -4.73
C GLY A 11 29.92 6.86 -4.07
N LYS A 12 30.59 6.02 -3.27
CA LYS A 12 31.87 6.39 -2.65
C LYS A 12 33.03 6.50 -3.63
N ASN A 13 33.05 5.69 -4.70
CA ASN A 13 34.19 5.60 -5.60
C ASN A 13 33.95 6.29 -6.94
N GLY A 14 32.70 6.56 -7.33
CA GLY A 14 32.34 7.03 -8.68
C GLY A 14 32.75 6.05 -9.78
N LEU A 15 32.89 4.75 -9.44
CA LEU A 15 33.49 3.73 -10.29
C LEU A 15 32.71 2.42 -10.19
N TRP A 16 32.73 1.66 -11.28
CA TRP A 16 32.12 0.34 -11.41
C TRP A 16 33.16 -0.69 -11.87
N VAL A 17 33.09 -1.90 -11.32
CA VAL A 17 33.91 -3.03 -11.79
C VAL A 17 33.02 -4.09 -12.42
N SER A 18 33.19 -4.30 -13.72
CA SER A 18 32.43 -5.28 -14.50
C SER A 18 32.75 -6.72 -14.08
N ARG A 19 31.91 -7.69 -14.50
CA ARG A 19 32.16 -9.13 -14.22
C ARG A 19 33.49 -9.62 -14.78
N ASN A 20 33.97 -8.99 -15.86
CA ASN A 20 35.23 -9.29 -16.53
C ASN A 20 36.43 -8.55 -15.90
N GLY A 21 36.19 -7.77 -14.84
CA GLY A 21 37.23 -7.03 -14.13
C GLY A 21 37.61 -5.71 -14.78
N HIS A 22 36.81 -5.18 -15.71
CA HIS A 22 37.06 -3.85 -16.28
C HIS A 22 36.62 -2.76 -15.31
N LEU A 23 37.43 -1.72 -15.16
CA LEU A 23 37.10 -0.53 -14.36
C LEU A 23 36.43 0.51 -15.25
N HIS A 24 35.21 0.89 -14.90
CA HIS A 24 34.41 1.89 -15.61
C HIS A 24 34.18 3.11 -14.72
N GLY A 25 34.16 4.28 -15.35
CA GLY A 25 33.64 5.49 -14.72
C GLY A 25 32.11 5.47 -14.72
N VAL A 26 31.52 5.91 -13.61
CA VAL A 26 30.07 6.00 -13.46
C VAL A 26 29.64 7.44 -13.71
N LYS A 27 28.73 7.61 -14.67
CA LYS A 27 28.13 8.88 -15.04
C LYS A 27 26.91 9.18 -14.17
N SER A 28 26.02 8.20 -14.05
CA SER A 28 24.82 8.30 -13.21
C SER A 28 24.49 6.94 -12.59
N CYS A 29 23.81 6.97 -11.45
CA CYS A 29 23.43 5.76 -10.71
C CYS A 29 22.06 5.98 -10.07
N GLN A 30 21.11 5.08 -10.36
CA GLN A 30 19.77 5.06 -9.77
C GLN A 30 19.62 3.77 -8.98
N THR A 31 19.07 3.85 -7.79
CA THR A 31 18.98 2.72 -6.86
C THR A 31 17.53 2.52 -6.44
N SER A 32 17.05 1.27 -6.53
CA SER A 32 15.83 0.80 -5.88
C SER A 32 16.19 -0.05 -4.66
N GLN A 33 15.18 -0.65 -4.03
CA GLN A 33 15.42 -1.51 -2.88
C GLN A 33 16.20 -2.79 -3.27
N LYS A 34 15.94 -3.38 -4.44
CA LYS A 34 16.61 -4.62 -4.88
C LYS A 34 17.68 -4.41 -5.96
N TYR A 35 17.66 -3.31 -6.72
CA TYR A 35 18.50 -3.12 -7.91
C TYR A 35 19.23 -1.76 -7.92
N VAL A 36 20.31 -1.73 -8.70
CA VAL A 36 21.08 -0.54 -9.03
C VAL A 36 21.22 -0.48 -10.55
N ARG A 37 20.74 0.60 -11.16
CA ARG A 37 20.95 0.93 -12.57
C ARG A 37 22.12 1.91 -12.69
N ILE A 38 23.12 1.52 -13.46
CA ILE A 38 24.39 2.23 -13.59
C ILE A 38 24.55 2.64 -15.05
N GLU A 39 24.63 3.95 -15.29
CA GLU A 39 25.07 4.51 -16.56
C GLU A 39 26.57 4.80 -16.47
N MET A 40 27.35 4.17 -17.34
CA MET A 40 28.80 4.35 -17.37
C MET A 40 29.20 5.48 -18.31
N ASP A 41 30.37 6.07 -18.08
CA ASP A 41 30.94 7.15 -18.93
C ASP A 41 31.07 6.71 -20.40
N CYS A 42 31.14 5.40 -20.67
CA CYS A 42 31.19 4.85 -22.02
C CYS A 42 29.83 4.68 -22.70
N GLY A 43 28.73 5.10 -22.07
CA GLY A 43 27.36 4.97 -22.56
C GLY A 43 26.72 3.61 -22.34
N GLU A 44 27.43 2.64 -21.77
CA GLU A 44 26.85 1.35 -21.40
C GLU A 44 25.95 1.52 -20.16
N ILE A 45 24.77 0.89 -20.19
CA ILE A 45 23.81 0.89 -19.08
C ILE A 45 23.61 -0.55 -18.61
N ILE A 46 23.70 -0.77 -17.31
CA ILE A 46 23.45 -2.08 -16.71
C ILE A 46 22.54 -1.96 -15.49
N THR A 47 21.71 -2.96 -15.27
CA THR A 47 20.93 -3.12 -14.04
C THR A 47 21.40 -4.37 -13.30
N VAL A 48 21.83 -4.20 -12.06
CA VAL A 48 22.39 -5.28 -11.22
C VAL A 48 21.75 -5.28 -9.84
N ARG A 49 21.67 -6.44 -9.17
CA ARG A 49 21.16 -6.50 -7.79
C ARG A 49 22.02 -5.64 -6.85
N ASN A 50 21.38 -4.93 -5.92
CA ASN A 50 22.04 -4.16 -4.86
C ASN A 50 22.65 -5.08 -3.77
N SER A 51 23.59 -5.95 -4.18
CA SER A 51 24.11 -7.04 -3.35
C SER A 51 25.35 -6.63 -2.55
N ARG A 52 25.34 -6.97 -1.26
CA ARG A 52 26.48 -6.82 -0.32
C ARG A 52 27.61 -7.83 -0.57
N THR A 53 27.38 -8.86 -1.40
CA THR A 53 28.26 -10.03 -1.56
C THR A 53 28.70 -10.31 -3.00
N SER A 54 28.20 -9.56 -3.98
CA SER A 54 28.55 -9.73 -5.39
C SER A 54 30.06 -9.61 -5.65
N ARG A 55 30.52 -10.21 -6.76
CA ARG A 55 31.92 -10.09 -7.22
C ARG A 55 32.32 -8.63 -7.38
N SER A 56 31.45 -7.80 -7.96
CA SER A 56 31.66 -6.36 -8.12
C SER A 56 31.72 -5.64 -6.77
N ALA A 57 30.83 -5.94 -5.81
CA ALA A 57 30.91 -5.39 -4.45
C ALA A 57 32.21 -5.78 -3.73
N ARG A 58 32.72 -6.99 -3.96
CA ARG A 58 34.01 -7.44 -3.42
C ARG A 58 35.18 -6.72 -4.09
N ALA A 59 35.13 -6.56 -5.41
CA ALA A 59 36.13 -5.86 -6.20
C ALA A 59 36.25 -4.39 -5.78
N LEU A 60 35.11 -3.69 -5.61
CA LEU A 60 35.07 -2.30 -5.16
C LEU A 60 35.60 -2.11 -3.73
N ARG A 61 35.32 -3.04 -2.81
CA ARG A 61 35.84 -2.99 -1.43
C ARG A 61 37.33 -3.26 -1.34
N ASN A 62 37.81 -4.18 -2.15
CA ASN A 62 39.20 -4.62 -2.14
C ASN A 62 40.04 -3.85 -3.17
N HIS A 63 39.45 -2.86 -3.85
CA HIS A 63 40.10 -2.04 -4.86
C HIS A 63 40.74 -2.86 -5.99
N LYS A 64 40.13 -4.00 -6.35
CA LYS A 64 40.64 -4.93 -7.36
C LYS A 64 39.96 -4.74 -8.71
N PHE A 65 40.75 -4.55 -9.76
CA PHE A 65 40.32 -4.57 -11.16
C PHE A 65 41.43 -5.18 -12.03
N HIS A 66 41.12 -5.55 -13.26
CA HIS A 66 42.07 -6.13 -14.22
C HIS A 66 42.63 -5.07 -15.18
N LYS A 67 41.75 -4.29 -15.82
CA LYS A 67 42.16 -3.19 -16.71
C LYS A 67 41.11 -2.09 -16.78
N PRO A 68 41.46 -0.82 -17.02
CA PRO A 68 40.48 0.24 -17.21
C PRO A 68 39.72 0.08 -18.53
N CYS A 69 38.47 0.53 -18.58
CA CYS A 69 37.68 0.58 -19.79
C CYS A 69 38.24 1.65 -20.74
N LYS A 70 38.64 1.23 -21.95
CA LYS A 70 39.21 2.13 -22.97
C LYS A 70 38.24 3.23 -23.42
N ARG A 71 36.93 2.95 -23.40
CA ARG A 71 35.88 3.89 -23.83
C ARG A 71 35.55 4.93 -22.76
N CYS A 72 35.66 4.58 -21.46
CA CYS A 72 35.41 5.53 -20.37
C CYS A 72 36.48 6.62 -20.26
N ARG A 73 37.67 6.43 -20.86
CA ARG A 73 38.80 7.38 -20.78
C ARG A 73 39.07 7.86 -19.36
N LEU A 74 39.12 6.92 -18.41
CA LEU A 74 39.45 7.22 -17.02
C LEU A 74 40.84 7.86 -16.95
N SER A 75 40.97 8.98 -16.24
CA SER A 75 42.28 9.59 -15.97
C SER A 75 43.14 8.68 -15.09
N ASP A 76 44.45 8.76 -15.27
CA ASP A 76 45.40 8.00 -14.45
C ASP A 76 45.25 8.33 -12.97
N ASP A 77 44.89 9.57 -12.62
CA ASP A 77 44.58 9.97 -11.25
C ASP A 77 43.40 9.20 -10.65
N ARG A 78 42.29 9.03 -11.39
CA ARG A 78 41.13 8.25 -10.92
C ARG A 78 41.48 6.77 -10.72
N ILE A 79 42.31 6.21 -11.60
CA ILE A 79 42.79 4.82 -11.51
C ILE A 79 43.70 4.64 -10.29
N ASN A 80 44.64 5.57 -10.11
CA ASN A 80 45.60 5.55 -9.02
C ASN A 80 44.94 5.79 -7.66
N GLU A 81 43.97 6.71 -7.57
CA GLU A 81 43.22 6.95 -6.33
C GLU A 81 42.41 5.72 -5.91
N PHE A 82 41.79 5.02 -6.87
CA PHE A 82 41.09 3.77 -6.60
C PHE A 82 42.04 2.68 -6.10
N SER A 83 43.25 2.60 -6.68
CA SER A 83 44.27 1.60 -6.31
C SER A 83 44.99 1.90 -4.99
N LYS A 84 45.22 3.19 -4.66
CA LYS A 84 45.95 3.65 -3.46
C LYS A 84 45.28 3.26 -2.14
N LYS A 85 43.98 2.98 -2.13
CA LYS A 85 43.27 2.51 -0.93
C LYS A 85 43.68 1.09 -0.50
N ILE A 86 44.48 0.38 -1.31
CA ILE A 86 45.16 -0.88 -0.91
C ILE A 86 46.38 -0.58 -0.03
N SER A 87 47.14 0.49 -0.33
CA SER A 87 48.44 0.75 0.28
C SER A 87 48.40 1.13 1.76
N ARG A 88 47.26 1.57 2.31
CA ARG A 88 47.15 1.94 3.74
C ARG A 88 46.92 0.75 4.68
N LYS A 89 46.75 -0.48 4.16
CA LYS A 89 46.43 -1.65 5.00
C LYS A 89 47.54 -2.71 5.07
N ASP A 90 48.60 -2.56 4.28
CA ASP A 90 49.69 -3.53 4.18
C ASP A 90 51.01 -3.06 4.85
N GLU A 91 51.01 -1.94 5.58
CA GLU A 91 52.15 -1.54 6.45
C GLU A 91 52.06 -2.13 7.87
N ALA A 92 51.64 -3.41 7.99
CA ALA A 92 51.76 -4.17 9.23
C ALA A 92 52.66 -5.40 9.00
N GLU A 93 53.92 -5.23 9.41
CA GLU A 93 54.97 -6.24 9.64
C GLU A 93 55.15 -7.37 8.60
N ILE A 94 56.11 -7.16 7.71
CA ILE A 94 56.83 -8.25 7.05
C ILE A 94 57.68 -8.97 8.13
N LYS A 95 57.16 -10.05 8.72
CA LYS A 95 57.99 -11.08 9.36
C LYS A 95 58.42 -12.09 8.31
N ILE A 96 59.70 -12.02 7.93
CA ILE A 96 60.35 -13.05 7.11
C ILE A 96 60.40 -14.34 7.93
N VAL A 97 59.53 -15.30 7.60
CA VAL A 97 59.69 -16.69 8.05
C VAL A 97 60.28 -17.47 6.88
N ARG A 98 61.53 -17.92 7.06
CA ARG A 98 62.21 -18.84 6.13
C ARG A 98 61.40 -20.15 6.05
N SER A 99 60.84 -20.44 4.88
CA SER A 99 60.17 -21.71 4.60
C SER A 99 61.20 -22.84 4.51
N PHE A 100 61.10 -23.84 5.38
CA PHE A 100 61.70 -25.15 5.16
C PHE A 100 61.06 -25.77 3.91
N ARG A 101 61.89 -26.10 2.90
CA ARG A 101 61.47 -26.88 1.73
C ARG A 101 61.35 -28.34 2.13
N LEU A 102 60.21 -28.96 1.84
CA LEU A 102 60.14 -30.41 1.63
C LEU A 102 60.26 -30.71 0.12
N PRO A 103 60.93 -31.81 -0.29
CA PRO A 103 61.17 -32.11 -1.70
C PRO A 103 59.89 -32.59 -2.41
N PRO A 104 59.81 -32.44 -3.75
CA PRO A 104 58.66 -32.88 -4.53
C PRO A 104 58.71 -34.40 -4.80
N GLU A 105 57.59 -35.09 -4.61
CA GLU A 105 57.39 -36.45 -5.12
C GLU A 105 57.10 -36.43 -6.62
N LYS A 106 57.68 -37.41 -7.34
CA LYS A 106 57.62 -37.57 -8.80
C LYS A 106 56.30 -38.21 -9.27
N PRO A 107 55.90 -38.01 -10.54
CA PRO A 107 54.69 -38.59 -11.11
C PRO A 107 54.90 -40.05 -11.53
N ALA A 108 53.85 -40.88 -11.39
CA ALA A 108 53.79 -42.23 -11.96
C ALA A 108 52.87 -42.25 -13.19
N GLU A 109 53.38 -42.83 -14.27
CA GLU A 109 52.72 -43.06 -15.57
C GLU A 109 52.06 -44.47 -15.64
N PRO A 110 51.27 -44.78 -16.69
CA PRO A 110 50.10 -45.66 -16.62
C PRO A 110 50.40 -47.13 -16.96
N VAL A 111 49.51 -48.04 -16.54
CA VAL A 111 49.51 -49.45 -17.01
C VAL A 111 48.11 -49.84 -17.47
N ASN A 112 48.05 -50.38 -18.69
CA ASN A 112 46.86 -50.87 -19.37
C ASN A 112 47.11 -52.33 -19.80
N VAL A 113 46.31 -53.31 -19.33
CA VAL A 113 46.14 -54.63 -19.97
C VAL A 113 44.74 -55.22 -19.61
N LYS A 114 44.01 -55.73 -20.62
CA LYS A 114 42.71 -56.47 -20.61
C LYS A 114 42.93 -58.03 -20.63
N PRO A 115 41.95 -58.92 -20.90
CA PRO A 115 40.77 -59.35 -20.11
C PRO A 115 40.63 -60.91 -20.00
N ALA A 116 39.72 -61.43 -19.16
CA ALA A 116 38.96 -62.72 -19.24
C ALA A 116 38.38 -63.05 -17.84
N ALA A 117 37.28 -63.78 -17.60
CA ALA A 117 36.10 -64.25 -18.34
C ALA A 117 35.04 -64.70 -17.29
N VAL A 118 33.77 -64.44 -17.61
CA VAL A 118 32.49 -65.18 -17.35
C VAL A 118 32.33 -66.06 -16.10
N ASN A 119 31.28 -65.80 -15.29
CA ASN A 119 30.21 -66.78 -15.06
C ASN A 119 28.90 -66.14 -14.59
N GLU A 120 27.83 -66.69 -15.13
CA GLU A 120 26.42 -66.28 -15.12
C GLU A 120 25.74 -66.48 -13.75
N THR A 121 24.66 -65.74 -13.50
CA THR A 121 23.34 -66.31 -13.13
C THR A 121 22.26 -65.22 -13.05
N ASP A 122 21.28 -65.36 -13.93
CA ASP A 122 19.83 -65.21 -13.76
C ASP A 122 19.18 -63.89 -13.27
N ASN A 123 18.56 -63.24 -14.25
CA ASN A 123 17.34 -62.43 -14.18
C ASN A 123 16.11 -63.36 -13.97
N PRO A 124 14.89 -62.88 -13.58
CA PRO A 124 14.24 -61.75 -14.23
C PRO A 124 13.34 -60.84 -13.37
N ALA A 125 13.02 -59.71 -14.00
CA ALA A 125 12.00 -58.74 -13.61
C ALA A 125 10.56 -59.29 -13.76
N THR A 126 9.62 -58.77 -12.96
CA THR A 126 8.20 -58.67 -13.35
C THR A 126 7.46 -57.52 -12.62
N HIS A 127 6.85 -56.66 -13.44
CA HIS A 127 5.48 -56.10 -13.38
C HIS A 127 4.95 -55.35 -12.12
N ILE A 128 4.61 -54.06 -12.20
CA ILE A 128 3.41 -53.37 -12.77
C ILE A 128 2.14 -53.49 -11.88
N HIS A 129 1.47 -52.34 -11.74
CA HIS A 129 0.08 -52.02 -11.33
C HIS A 129 0.03 -51.18 -10.05
N ASN A 130 -0.29 -49.88 -10.05
CA ASN A 130 -1.38 -49.12 -10.68
C ASN A 130 -2.75 -49.60 -10.22
N GLU A 131 -3.42 -48.87 -9.33
CA GLU A 131 -4.87 -48.72 -9.39
C GLU A 131 -5.41 -47.56 -8.56
N SER A 132 -6.52 -47.02 -9.09
CA SER A 132 -7.37 -45.98 -8.56
C SER A 132 -8.79 -46.53 -8.43
N ARG A 133 -9.56 -45.91 -7.53
CA ARG A 133 -10.98 -45.53 -7.68
C ARG A 133 -12.08 -46.43 -7.06
N ALA A 134 -13.10 -45.68 -6.59
CA ALA A 134 -14.50 -45.99 -6.27
C ALA A 134 -14.75 -46.50 -4.84
N GLY A 135 -15.72 -46.02 -4.06
CA GLY A 135 -16.83 -45.10 -4.30
C GLY A 135 -18.14 -45.67 -3.73
N ILE A 136 -18.94 -44.80 -3.08
CA ILE A 136 -20.38 -44.90 -2.72
C ILE A 136 -20.73 -45.94 -1.61
N THR A 137 -21.64 -45.80 -0.62
CA THR A 137 -22.88 -45.03 -0.29
C THR A 137 -23.05 -45.03 1.26
N ALA A 138 -23.38 -43.90 1.92
CA ALA A 138 -24.71 -43.47 2.41
C ALA A 138 -25.19 -44.00 3.80
N ASP A 139 -25.55 -43.02 4.62
CA ASP A 139 -26.62 -42.91 5.63
C ASP A 139 -26.50 -43.29 7.13
N SER A 140 -26.92 -42.27 7.90
CA SER A 140 -27.74 -42.27 9.13
C SER A 140 -27.09 -41.89 10.47
N SER A 141 -27.28 -40.61 10.80
CA SER A 141 -27.88 -40.07 12.04
C SER A 141 -27.36 -40.51 13.42
N THR A 142 -26.94 -39.54 14.24
CA THR A 142 -27.59 -39.29 15.55
C THR A 142 -27.29 -37.89 16.09
N TYR A 143 -28.35 -37.25 16.57
CA TYR A 143 -28.42 -35.96 17.25
C TYR A 143 -27.82 -36.02 18.67
N HIS A 144 -27.25 -34.91 19.15
CA HIS A 144 -27.44 -34.50 20.54
C HIS A 144 -27.47 -32.97 20.69
N ARG A 145 -28.65 -32.50 21.10
CA ARG A 145 -28.97 -31.16 21.59
C ARG A 145 -29.39 -31.36 23.05
N SER A 146 -28.83 -30.62 24.00
CA SER A 146 -29.28 -30.63 25.39
C SER A 146 -29.67 -29.22 25.83
N ALA A 147 -30.84 -29.17 26.47
CA ALA A 147 -31.65 -28.00 26.73
C ALA A 147 -31.55 -27.53 28.19
N LEU A 148 -32.08 -26.32 28.36
CA LEU A 148 -32.33 -25.54 29.58
C LEU A 148 -33.00 -26.32 30.72
N LYS A 149 -32.71 -25.91 31.96
CA LYS A 149 -33.56 -26.12 33.13
C LYS A 149 -33.85 -24.79 33.83
N HIS A 150 -35.13 -24.46 33.91
CA HIS A 150 -35.72 -23.51 34.85
C HIS A 150 -35.75 -24.12 36.26
N ASN A 151 -35.59 -23.29 37.29
CA ASN A 151 -36.11 -23.55 38.63
C ASN A 151 -36.70 -22.26 39.21
N THR A 152 -37.89 -22.40 39.77
CA THR A 152 -38.74 -21.38 40.40
C THR A 152 -38.75 -21.53 41.92
N SER A 153 -38.67 -20.42 42.64
CA SER A 153 -39.11 -20.21 44.03
C SER A 153 -39.05 -18.69 44.29
N GLY A 154 -40.00 -17.95 44.86
CA GLY A 154 -41.10 -18.25 45.76
C GLY A 154 -41.01 -17.34 47.00
N SER A 155 -41.73 -16.19 46.97
CA SER A 155 -42.32 -15.42 48.10
C SER A 155 -41.48 -14.85 49.30
N SER A 156 -41.44 -13.50 49.38
CA SER A 156 -41.86 -12.53 50.45
C SER A 156 -41.74 -12.84 51.97
N PRO A 157 -41.95 -11.86 52.90
CA PRO A 157 -41.51 -10.45 53.01
C PRO A 157 -40.93 -10.10 54.42
N SER A 158 -40.33 -8.91 54.60
CA SER A 158 -40.10 -8.35 55.96
C SER A 158 -40.22 -6.82 56.04
N LYS A 159 -40.95 -6.39 57.06
CA LYS A 159 -41.14 -5.05 57.66
C LYS A 159 -41.27 -5.31 59.18
N PRO A 160 -41.30 -4.32 60.10
CA PRO A 160 -40.71 -2.97 60.14
C PRO A 160 -40.04 -2.65 61.51
N ASN A 161 -39.46 -1.45 61.69
CA ASN A 161 -39.37 -0.71 62.96
C ASN A 161 -39.00 0.76 62.63
N SER A 162 -39.84 1.78 62.92
CA SER A 162 -40.03 2.52 64.19
C SER A 162 -38.68 3.01 64.76
N SER A 163 -38.41 4.26 65.18
CA SER A 163 -39.09 5.52 65.48
C SER A 163 -37.95 6.57 65.59
N SER A 164 -38.04 7.89 65.37
CA SER A 164 -38.70 8.89 66.21
C SER A 164 -38.26 10.32 65.79
N THR A 165 -39.25 11.22 65.66
CA THR A 165 -39.28 12.66 66.00
C THR A 165 -38.06 13.59 65.83
N LYS A 166 -38.25 14.72 65.12
CA LYS A 166 -38.48 16.07 65.71
C LYS A 166 -38.80 17.15 64.67
N LYS A 167 -39.58 18.14 65.13
CA LYS A 167 -40.29 19.22 64.41
C LYS A 167 -39.40 20.39 63.94
N ALA A 168 -40.00 21.14 62.99
CA ALA A 168 -39.98 22.60 62.80
C ALA A 168 -38.91 23.21 61.88
N LYS A 169 -39.33 23.80 60.75
CA LYS A 169 -39.78 25.19 60.62
C LYS A 169 -40.34 25.43 59.21
N LYS A 170 -41.56 25.98 59.13
CA LYS A 170 -42.07 26.64 57.92
C LYS A 170 -41.47 28.05 57.90
N THR A 171 -40.87 28.43 56.79
CA THR A 171 -40.66 29.83 56.45
C THR A 171 -40.95 29.98 54.96
N SER A 172 -41.92 30.83 54.66
CA SER A 172 -42.38 31.12 53.31
C SER A 172 -41.33 31.90 52.54
N LEU A 173 -41.05 31.51 51.30
CA LEU A 173 -40.51 32.39 50.28
C LEU A 173 -41.32 32.16 49.00
N GLN A 174 -41.95 33.24 48.56
CA GLN A 174 -42.65 33.37 47.27
C GLN A 174 -41.68 33.12 46.10
N PRO A 175 -42.21 32.75 44.92
CA PRO A 175 -41.41 32.32 43.78
C PRO A 175 -40.61 33.49 43.22
N GLN A 176 -39.29 33.44 43.35
CA GLN A 176 -38.43 34.22 42.47
C GLN A 176 -38.54 33.63 41.07
N GLN A 177 -39.15 34.38 40.16
CA GLN A 177 -39.10 34.14 38.73
C GLN A 177 -37.64 33.93 38.32
N ALA A 178 -37.27 32.67 38.11
CA ALA A 178 -36.06 32.32 37.40
C ALA A 178 -36.25 32.82 35.97
N LYS A 179 -35.67 34.00 35.68
CA LYS A 179 -35.45 34.48 34.31
C LYS A 179 -34.92 33.30 33.51
N SER A 180 -35.67 32.89 32.49
CA SER A 180 -35.30 31.79 31.60
C SER A 180 -33.94 32.12 30.97
N LYS A 181 -32.87 31.57 31.55
CA LYS A 181 -31.58 31.52 30.87
C LYS A 181 -31.86 30.78 29.58
N LYS A 182 -31.67 31.45 28.43
CA LYS A 182 -31.54 30.78 27.13
C LYS A 182 -30.51 29.68 27.34
N THR A 183 -30.98 28.45 27.45
CA THR A 183 -30.13 27.28 27.59
C THR A 183 -29.46 27.10 26.23
N GLU A 184 -28.25 27.61 26.10
CA GLU A 184 -27.41 27.31 24.94
C GLU A 184 -27.29 25.79 24.78
N PHE A 185 -27.29 25.34 23.53
CA PHE A 185 -27.09 23.92 23.23
C PHE A 185 -25.78 23.43 23.85
N THR A 186 -25.88 22.32 24.59
CA THR A 186 -24.68 21.64 25.10
C THR A 186 -23.84 21.09 23.95
N PRO A 187 -22.53 20.84 24.14
CA PRO A 187 -21.68 20.25 23.12
C PRO A 187 -22.24 18.94 22.54
N LEU A 188 -22.81 18.09 23.40
CA LEU A 188 -23.45 16.82 22.99
C LEU A 188 -24.69 17.06 22.12
N GLN A 189 -25.53 18.03 22.48
CA GLN A 189 -26.71 18.40 21.69
C GLN A 189 -26.30 18.96 20.32
N LYS A 190 -25.26 19.81 20.27
CA LYS A 190 -24.69 20.32 19.02
C LYS A 190 -24.20 19.18 18.12
N ASN A 191 -23.43 18.24 18.68
CA ASN A 191 -22.92 17.09 17.93
C ASN A 191 -24.04 16.21 17.39
N ARG A 192 -25.08 15.95 18.19
CA ARG A 192 -26.26 15.20 17.74
C ARG A 192 -26.95 15.92 16.58
N ILE A 193 -27.23 17.21 16.70
CA ILE A 193 -27.83 18.00 15.61
C ILE A 193 -26.94 17.96 14.36
N LEU A 194 -25.62 18.17 14.48
CA LEU A 194 -24.69 18.13 13.35
C LEU A 194 -24.66 16.77 12.65
N SER A 195 -24.87 15.67 13.38
CA SER A 195 -24.98 14.32 12.80
C SER A 195 -26.24 14.16 11.95
N LEU A 196 -27.35 14.82 12.32
CA LEU A 196 -28.63 14.74 11.62
C LEU A 196 -28.75 15.72 10.44
N LEU A 197 -27.83 16.67 10.27
CA LEU A 197 -27.82 17.55 9.10
C LEU A 197 -27.57 16.76 7.82
N GLY A 198 -28.31 17.10 6.77
CA GLY A 198 -28.13 16.57 5.42
C GLY A 198 -26.95 17.20 4.68
N PRO A 199 -26.68 16.74 3.45
CA PRO A 199 -25.65 17.31 2.57
C PRO A 199 -25.93 18.80 2.31
N GLY A 200 -24.91 19.66 2.42
CA GLY A 200 -25.05 21.12 2.24
C GLY A 200 -25.82 21.88 3.34
N GLU A 201 -26.52 21.19 4.26
CA GLU A 201 -27.28 21.87 5.32
C GLU A 201 -26.35 22.52 6.37
N MET A 202 -26.56 23.81 6.64
CA MET A 202 -25.85 24.55 7.68
C MET A 202 -26.80 24.99 8.80
N ILE A 203 -26.29 25.03 10.03
CA ILE A 203 -27.04 25.54 11.17
C ILE A 203 -26.22 26.55 11.96
N SER A 204 -26.86 27.66 12.33
CA SER A 204 -26.28 28.67 13.21
C SER A 204 -26.91 28.53 14.60
N PHE A 205 -26.26 27.78 15.50
CA PHE A 205 -26.77 27.54 16.86
C PHE A 205 -27.08 28.81 17.66
N SER A 206 -26.39 29.93 17.38
CA SER A 206 -26.64 31.24 18.01
C SER A 206 -27.95 31.90 17.56
N LYS A 207 -28.43 31.58 16.36
CA LYS A 207 -29.65 32.13 15.76
C LYS A 207 -30.84 31.17 15.88
N GLU A 208 -30.59 29.94 16.31
CA GLU A 208 -31.62 28.92 16.43
C GLU A 208 -32.53 29.22 17.61
N LYS A 209 -33.84 29.22 17.35
CA LYS A 209 -34.89 29.55 18.32
C LYS A 209 -35.58 28.31 18.87
N ARG A 210 -35.55 27.20 18.11
CA ARG A 210 -36.16 25.92 18.50
C ARG A 210 -35.40 25.30 19.65
N SER A 211 -36.12 24.55 20.49
CA SER A 211 -35.49 23.71 21.50
C SER A 211 -34.75 22.54 20.86
N PHE A 212 -33.85 21.90 21.62
CA PHE A 212 -33.16 20.69 21.15
C PHE A 212 -34.14 19.59 20.73
N ALA A 213 -35.19 19.35 21.52
CA ALA A 213 -36.18 18.31 21.21
C ALA A 213 -36.95 18.62 19.91
N GLU A 214 -37.35 19.87 19.70
CA GLU A 214 -38.04 20.29 18.47
C GLU A 214 -37.15 20.14 17.24
N LEU A 215 -35.90 20.59 17.35
CA LEU A 215 -34.95 20.55 16.24
C LEU A 215 -34.54 19.13 15.89
N GLU A 216 -34.22 18.31 16.89
CA GLU A 216 -33.90 16.89 16.70
C GLU A 216 -35.07 16.16 16.05
N SER A 217 -36.30 16.34 16.56
CA SER A 217 -37.49 15.72 15.99
C SER A 217 -37.72 16.13 14.53
N THR A 218 -37.57 17.42 14.22
CA THR A 218 -37.72 17.95 12.86
C THR A 218 -36.70 17.32 11.91
N LEU A 219 -35.41 17.31 12.30
CA LEU A 219 -34.34 16.75 11.46
C LEU A 219 -34.52 15.23 11.30
N THR A 220 -34.86 14.50 12.36
CA THR A 220 -35.12 13.06 12.28
C THR A 220 -36.27 12.74 11.33
N ILE A 221 -37.38 13.48 11.39
CA ILE A 221 -38.50 13.29 10.46
C ILE A 221 -38.05 13.53 9.02
N GLN A 222 -37.27 14.59 8.78
CA GLN A 222 -36.72 14.89 7.46
C GLN A 222 -35.79 13.76 6.97
N ARG A 223 -34.84 13.30 7.78
CA ARG A 223 -33.94 12.19 7.40
C ARG A 223 -34.69 10.90 7.10
N LYS A 224 -35.77 10.60 7.85
CA LYS A 224 -36.65 9.46 7.54
C LYS A 224 -37.37 9.62 6.20
N LYS A 225 -37.76 10.85 5.84
CA LYS A 225 -38.33 11.17 4.53
C LYS A 225 -37.31 10.97 3.41
N ASP A 226 -36.11 11.53 3.58
CA ASP A 226 -35.03 11.44 2.59
C ASP A 226 -34.65 9.96 2.30
N ILE A 227 -34.62 9.09 3.31
CA ILE A 227 -34.36 7.65 3.12
C ILE A 227 -35.50 6.97 2.35
N ARG A 228 -36.77 7.32 2.63
CA ARG A 228 -37.92 6.74 1.90
C ARG A 228 -37.91 7.16 0.44
N GLU A 229 -37.69 8.45 0.17
CA GLU A 229 -37.57 8.96 -1.20
C GLU A 229 -36.46 8.22 -1.95
N MET A 230 -35.30 8.05 -1.33
CA MET A 230 -34.20 7.30 -1.93
C MET A 230 -34.52 5.83 -2.23
N TYR A 231 -35.36 5.20 -1.39
CA TYR A 231 -35.83 3.83 -1.60
C TYR A 231 -36.88 3.75 -2.73
N GLU A 232 -37.73 4.75 -2.88
CA GLU A 232 -38.75 4.83 -3.92
C GLU A 232 -38.15 5.18 -5.29
N ASP A 233 -37.12 6.01 -5.30
CA ASP A 233 -36.47 6.52 -6.51
C ASP A 233 -35.30 5.61 -6.97
N SER A 234 -34.06 6.00 -6.65
CA SER A 234 -32.85 5.43 -7.25
C SER A 234 -32.47 4.07 -6.70
N ARG A 235 -32.60 3.86 -5.38
CA ARG A 235 -32.05 2.68 -4.65
C ARG A 235 -30.56 2.43 -4.85
N GLU A 236 -29.81 3.40 -5.35
CA GLU A 236 -28.38 3.26 -5.60
C GLU A 236 -27.57 3.79 -4.41
N ASN A 237 -26.51 3.07 -4.03
CA ASN A 237 -25.48 3.62 -3.15
C ASN A 237 -24.56 4.57 -3.93
N LEU A 238 -24.27 5.76 -3.38
CA LEU A 238 -23.46 6.79 -4.06
C LEU A 238 -22.05 6.30 -4.41
N LEU A 239 -21.40 5.55 -3.52
CA LEU A 239 -20.06 5.01 -3.76
C LEU A 239 -20.09 3.97 -4.88
N GLY A 240 -21.05 3.04 -4.84
CA GLY A 240 -21.23 2.06 -5.92
C GLY A 240 -21.61 2.69 -7.26
N LYS A 241 -22.43 3.75 -7.25
CA LYS A 241 -22.78 4.51 -8.46
C LYS A 241 -21.57 5.22 -9.04
N LEU A 242 -20.77 5.88 -8.19
CA LEU A 242 -19.55 6.54 -8.62
C LEU A 242 -18.54 5.55 -9.21
N GLU A 243 -18.37 4.38 -8.58
CA GLU A 243 -17.52 3.30 -9.13
C GLU A 243 -17.95 2.93 -10.56
N ARG A 244 -19.23 2.61 -10.77
CA ARG A 244 -19.74 2.27 -12.12
C ARG A 244 -19.55 3.41 -13.12
N THR A 245 -19.84 4.64 -12.71
CA THR A 245 -19.72 5.83 -13.56
C THR A 245 -18.27 6.06 -14.01
N ILE A 246 -17.30 5.90 -13.10
CA ILE A 246 -15.88 6.01 -13.40
C ILE A 246 -15.39 4.83 -14.24
N THR A 247 -15.87 3.61 -13.96
CA THR A 247 -15.56 2.42 -14.76
C THR A 247 -15.97 2.63 -16.22
N GLU A 248 -17.21 3.07 -16.48
CA GLU A 248 -17.69 3.37 -17.83
C GLU A 248 -16.80 4.43 -18.51
N PHE A 249 -16.48 5.53 -17.82
CA PHE A 249 -15.60 6.58 -18.33
C PHE A 249 -14.23 6.05 -18.78
N PHE A 250 -13.53 5.28 -17.95
CA PHE A 250 -12.19 4.77 -18.31
C PHE A 250 -12.23 3.70 -19.40
N VAL A 251 -13.27 2.87 -19.42
CA VAL A 251 -13.47 1.88 -20.50
C VAL A 251 -13.69 2.59 -21.84
N ASP A 252 -14.51 3.64 -21.87
CA ASP A 252 -14.73 4.45 -23.08
C ASP A 252 -13.46 5.19 -23.53
N MET A 253 -12.59 5.57 -22.59
CA MET A 253 -11.25 6.10 -22.89
C MET A 253 -10.24 5.03 -23.34
N GLY A 254 -10.63 3.76 -23.42
CA GLY A 254 -9.77 2.66 -23.89
C GLY A 254 -8.83 2.10 -22.82
N PHE A 255 -9.15 2.27 -21.53
CA PHE A 255 -8.45 1.58 -20.45
C PHE A 255 -9.09 0.23 -20.14
N LEU A 256 -8.26 -0.76 -19.85
CA LEU A 256 -8.71 -2.07 -19.40
C LEU A 256 -8.95 -2.07 -17.89
N GLU A 257 -10.16 -2.42 -17.46
CA GLU A 257 -10.46 -2.63 -16.04
C GLU A 257 -9.76 -3.91 -15.54
N VAL A 258 -9.03 -3.81 -14.43
CA VAL A 258 -8.44 -4.95 -13.73
C VAL A 258 -8.96 -5.03 -12.29
N LYS A 259 -9.06 -6.25 -11.76
CA LYS A 259 -9.39 -6.52 -10.36
C LYS A 259 -8.30 -7.41 -9.77
N SER A 260 -7.55 -6.88 -8.80
CA SER A 260 -6.48 -7.59 -8.11
C SER A 260 -6.90 -8.02 -6.70
N PRO A 261 -6.25 -9.03 -6.08
CA PRO A 261 -6.58 -9.46 -4.72
C PRO A 261 -6.41 -8.34 -3.69
N ILE A 262 -7.35 -8.27 -2.72
CA ILE A 262 -7.24 -7.37 -1.55
C ILE A 262 -6.12 -7.84 -0.61
N LEU A 263 -6.02 -9.15 -0.41
CA LEU A 263 -4.99 -9.78 0.41
C LEU A 263 -3.74 -9.99 -0.45
N ILE A 264 -2.65 -9.32 -0.10
CA ILE A 264 -1.39 -9.36 -0.86
C ILE A 264 -0.24 -9.87 0.01
N PRO A 265 0.81 -10.47 -0.59
CA PRO A 265 2.02 -10.82 0.14
C PRO A 265 2.68 -9.58 0.74
N PHE A 266 3.16 -9.66 1.98
CA PHE A 266 3.87 -8.55 2.62
C PHE A 266 5.15 -8.15 1.86
N GLU A 267 5.77 -9.08 1.14
CA GLU A 267 6.91 -8.83 0.24
C GLU A 267 6.59 -7.75 -0.82
N TYR A 268 5.32 -7.54 -1.18
CA TYR A 268 4.95 -6.47 -2.10
C TYR A 268 5.18 -5.10 -1.48
N MET A 269 4.97 -4.94 -0.18
CA MET A 269 5.25 -3.70 0.54
C MET A 269 6.75 -3.44 0.64
N GLU A 270 7.53 -4.50 0.83
CA GLU A 270 8.99 -4.41 0.72
C GLU A 270 9.40 -3.99 -0.70
N ARG A 271 8.81 -4.53 -1.76
CA ARG A 271 9.11 -4.07 -3.13
C ARG A 271 8.64 -2.64 -3.42
N MET A 272 7.69 -2.13 -2.65
CA MET A 272 7.20 -0.75 -2.75
C MET A 272 8.07 0.27 -1.97
N GLY A 273 9.21 -0.13 -1.40
CA GLY A 273 10.05 0.78 -0.60
C GLY A 273 9.52 1.05 0.81
N VAL A 274 8.39 0.45 1.21
CA VAL A 274 7.72 0.73 2.49
C VAL A 274 8.52 0.23 3.69
N GLY A 275 9.47 -0.68 3.48
CA GLY A 275 10.38 -1.13 4.54
C GLY A 275 11.27 -0.02 5.11
N GLU A 276 11.56 1.03 4.31
CA GLU A 276 12.37 2.18 4.73
C GLU A 276 11.51 3.30 5.33
N ASP A 277 10.24 3.40 4.94
CA ASP A 277 9.26 4.32 5.52
C ASP A 277 8.62 3.74 6.78
N LYS A 278 9.12 4.16 7.93
CA LYS A 278 8.57 3.76 9.24
C LYS A 278 7.10 4.14 9.41
N LYS A 279 6.66 5.26 8.83
CA LYS A 279 5.29 5.75 9.02
C LYS A 279 4.29 4.88 8.28
N LEU A 280 4.49 4.64 6.99
CA LEU A 280 3.57 3.82 6.21
C LEU A 280 3.59 2.34 6.63
N SER A 281 4.73 1.82 7.07
CA SER A 281 4.86 0.45 7.58
C SER A 281 3.97 0.17 8.80
N GLU A 282 3.86 1.13 9.73
CA GLU A 282 3.02 1.02 10.92
C GLU A 282 1.51 1.01 10.57
N GLN A 283 1.14 1.67 9.47
CA GLN A 283 -0.23 1.75 8.97
C GLN A 283 -0.73 0.45 8.33
N ILE A 284 0.12 -0.54 8.08
CA ILE A 284 -0.29 -1.76 7.37
C ILE A 284 -1.06 -2.71 8.31
N PHE A 285 -2.23 -3.16 7.86
CA PHE A 285 -2.96 -4.28 8.47
C PHE A 285 -2.36 -5.62 8.03
N ARG A 286 -1.59 -6.26 8.93
CA ARG A 286 -1.03 -7.61 8.69
C ARG A 286 -2.08 -8.69 8.91
N VAL A 287 -2.01 -9.74 8.11
CA VAL A 287 -2.86 -10.94 8.20
C VAL A 287 -1.95 -12.17 8.21
N GLY A 288 -1.76 -12.76 9.38
CA GLY A 288 -0.73 -13.77 9.60
C GLY A 288 0.68 -13.22 9.37
N ASP A 289 1.62 -14.12 9.09
CA ASP A 289 3.04 -13.75 9.03
C ASP A 289 3.45 -13.11 7.70
N ASN A 290 2.85 -13.57 6.60
CA ASN A 290 3.33 -13.30 5.24
C ASN A 290 2.37 -12.47 4.36
N MET A 291 1.19 -12.11 4.87
CA MET A 291 0.17 -11.39 4.10
C MET A 291 -0.23 -10.09 4.79
N CYS A 292 -0.79 -9.17 4.02
CA CYS A 292 -1.44 -7.95 4.53
C CYS A 292 -2.63 -7.57 3.66
N LEU A 293 -3.53 -6.75 4.22
CA LEU A 293 -4.50 -6.03 3.42
C LEU A 293 -3.75 -4.94 2.63
N ARG A 294 -4.04 -4.82 1.33
CA ARG A 294 -3.39 -3.85 0.47
C ARG A 294 -3.66 -2.40 0.96
N PRO A 295 -2.62 -1.59 1.21
CA PRO A 295 -2.79 -0.17 1.56
C PRO A 295 -2.87 0.74 0.32
N MET A 296 -2.64 0.18 -0.87
CA MET A 296 -2.63 0.87 -2.16
C MET A 296 -2.80 -0.16 -3.29
N LEU A 297 -3.21 0.29 -4.49
CA LEU A 297 -3.42 -0.56 -5.66
C LEU A 297 -2.14 -0.82 -6.48
N ALA A 298 -1.10 0.01 -6.29
CA ALA A 298 0.12 -0.02 -7.11
C ALA A 298 0.78 -1.41 -7.26
N PRO A 299 0.92 -2.26 -6.20
CA PRO A 299 1.48 -3.60 -6.36
C PRO A 299 0.72 -4.50 -7.36
N GLY A 300 -0.62 -4.42 -7.35
CA GLY A 300 -1.46 -5.15 -8.29
C GLY A 300 -1.23 -4.65 -9.71
N LEU A 301 -1.30 -3.32 -9.88
CA LEU A 301 -1.13 -2.65 -11.18
C LEU A 301 0.26 -2.90 -11.80
N TYR A 302 1.34 -2.80 -11.04
CA TYR A 302 2.69 -3.13 -11.53
C TYR A 302 2.78 -4.56 -12.07
N ASN A 303 2.19 -5.52 -11.36
CA ASN A 303 2.17 -6.91 -11.84
C ASN A 303 1.36 -7.07 -13.13
N HIS A 304 0.24 -6.34 -13.27
CA HIS A 304 -0.57 -6.34 -14.49
C HIS A 304 0.18 -5.68 -15.65
N LEU A 305 0.74 -4.48 -15.46
CA LEU A 305 1.54 -3.78 -16.46
C LEU A 305 2.64 -4.68 -17.04
N ARG A 306 3.48 -5.28 -16.19
CA ARG A 306 4.55 -6.18 -16.65
C ARG A 306 4.02 -7.36 -17.45
N LYS A 307 2.92 -7.98 -17.01
CA LYS A 307 2.37 -9.17 -17.68
C LYS A 307 1.74 -8.81 -19.02
N PHE A 308 0.98 -7.71 -19.06
CA PHE A 308 0.24 -7.28 -20.23
C PHE A 308 1.12 -6.64 -21.30
N ASP A 309 2.27 -6.08 -20.95
CA ASP A 309 3.23 -5.55 -21.93
C ASP A 309 3.68 -6.58 -22.98
N ASN A 310 3.63 -7.87 -22.63
CA ASN A 310 3.99 -8.96 -23.55
C ASN A 310 2.85 -9.36 -24.50
N VAL A 311 1.64 -8.82 -24.33
CA VAL A 311 0.42 -9.30 -24.99
C VAL A 311 -0.37 -8.17 -25.65
N LEU A 312 -0.46 -7.01 -24.99
CA LEU A 312 -1.23 -5.87 -25.45
C LEU A 312 -0.38 -4.95 -26.34
N PRO A 313 -0.99 -4.24 -27.30
CA PRO A 313 -0.29 -3.22 -28.06
C PRO A 313 0.11 -2.05 -27.16
N ASP A 314 1.12 -1.31 -27.63
CA ASP A 314 1.53 -0.05 -27.04
C ASP A 314 0.51 1.07 -27.37
N PRO A 315 0.14 1.95 -26.41
CA PRO A 315 0.46 1.89 -24.99
C PRO A 315 -0.46 0.95 -24.20
N VAL A 316 0.06 0.35 -23.12
CA VAL A 316 -0.74 -0.45 -22.18
C VAL A 316 -1.49 0.48 -21.24
N ARG A 317 -2.83 0.45 -21.26
CA ARG A 317 -3.70 1.29 -20.44
C ARG A 317 -4.56 0.42 -19.53
N ILE A 318 -4.41 0.55 -18.21
CA ILE A 318 -5.20 -0.20 -17.23
C ILE A 318 -5.69 0.69 -16.08
N PHE A 319 -6.78 0.30 -15.45
CA PHE A 319 -7.22 0.91 -14.19
C PHE A 319 -7.84 -0.12 -13.26
N GLU A 320 -7.80 0.18 -11.96
CA GLU A 320 -8.50 -0.60 -10.94
C GLU A 320 -9.25 0.33 -10.00
N ILE A 321 -10.49 -0.05 -9.67
CA ILE A 321 -11.25 0.51 -8.55
C ILE A 321 -11.45 -0.59 -7.51
N GLY A 322 -11.08 -0.31 -6.26
CA GLY A 322 -11.33 -1.24 -5.17
C GLY A 322 -10.86 -0.77 -3.79
N PRO A 323 -11.16 -1.54 -2.74
CA PRO A 323 -10.87 -1.16 -1.37
C PRO A 323 -9.37 -1.26 -1.06
N CYS A 324 -8.91 -0.37 -0.19
CA CYS A 324 -7.57 -0.29 0.39
C CYS A 324 -7.68 0.02 1.89
N TYR A 325 -6.67 -0.39 2.64
CA TYR A 325 -6.71 -0.36 4.10
C TYR A 325 -5.43 0.24 4.70
N ARG A 326 -5.58 1.24 5.56
CA ARG A 326 -4.47 1.85 6.33
C ARG A 326 -4.95 2.16 7.73
N LYS A 327 -4.16 1.82 8.77
CA LYS A 327 -4.48 2.25 10.13
C LYS A 327 -4.32 3.76 10.20
N GLU A 328 -5.36 4.44 10.65
CA GLU A 328 -5.38 5.90 10.71
C GLU A 328 -5.91 6.33 12.08
N SER A 329 -5.26 7.32 12.67
CA SER A 329 -5.69 7.93 13.92
C SER A 329 -6.57 9.16 13.69
N ASP A 330 -6.53 9.76 12.50
CA ASP A 330 -7.31 10.96 12.14
C ASP A 330 -8.59 10.62 11.38
N GLY A 331 -9.70 10.52 12.11
CA GLY A 331 -11.00 10.16 11.55
C GLY A 331 -11.79 11.29 10.88
N ASN A 332 -11.21 12.48 10.68
CA ASN A 332 -11.91 13.61 10.01
C ASN A 332 -11.61 13.71 8.52
N SER A 333 -10.38 13.42 8.11
CA SER A 333 -9.92 13.44 6.70
C SER A 333 -9.45 12.08 6.19
N HIS A 334 -9.21 11.13 7.09
CA HIS A 334 -8.73 9.79 6.75
C HIS A 334 -9.73 8.72 7.19
N LEU A 335 -9.72 7.61 6.47
CA LEU A 335 -10.53 6.43 6.71
C LEU A 335 -9.60 5.23 6.82
N GLU A 336 -9.94 4.26 7.67
CA GLU A 336 -9.17 3.02 7.74
C GLU A 336 -9.41 2.12 6.52
N GLU A 337 -10.65 2.11 6.04
CA GLU A 337 -11.07 1.50 4.78
C GLU A 337 -11.51 2.60 3.82
N PHE A 338 -10.94 2.61 2.62
CA PHE A 338 -11.24 3.59 1.57
C PHE A 338 -11.18 2.93 0.20
N THR A 339 -11.83 3.51 -0.79
CA THR A 339 -11.94 2.99 -2.14
C THR A 339 -11.06 3.81 -3.06
N MET A 340 -10.01 3.17 -3.59
CA MET A 340 -9.10 3.81 -4.53
C MET A 340 -9.53 3.53 -5.96
N LEU A 341 -9.48 4.56 -6.80
CA LEU A 341 -9.25 4.43 -8.23
C LEU A 341 -7.75 4.62 -8.46
N ASN A 342 -7.11 3.74 -9.20
CA ASN A 342 -5.81 4.01 -9.80
C ASN A 342 -5.87 3.67 -11.28
N PHE A 343 -5.49 4.61 -12.14
CA PHE A 343 -5.24 4.35 -13.55
C PHE A 343 -3.75 4.46 -13.85
N CYS A 344 -3.27 3.71 -14.83
CA CYS A 344 -1.93 3.85 -15.36
C CYS A 344 -1.87 3.55 -16.85
N GLN A 345 -0.96 4.25 -17.52
CA GLN A 345 -0.58 4.05 -18.90
C GLN A 345 0.93 3.80 -18.96
N MET A 346 1.37 2.81 -19.72
CA MET A 346 2.78 2.47 -19.87
C MET A 346 3.15 2.33 -21.35
N GLY A 347 4.29 2.88 -21.73
CA GLY A 347 4.79 2.90 -23.10
C GLY A 347 4.75 4.29 -23.74
N SER A 348 4.25 4.39 -24.96
CA SER A 348 4.17 5.67 -25.67
C SER A 348 3.25 6.69 -25.00
N ASN A 349 3.52 7.98 -25.26
CA ASN A 349 2.74 9.12 -24.77
C ASN A 349 2.57 9.18 -23.23
N CYS A 350 3.54 8.68 -22.48
CA CYS A 350 3.56 8.80 -21.02
C CYS A 350 4.24 10.10 -20.61
N THR A 351 3.57 11.23 -20.85
CA THR A 351 4.06 12.59 -20.56
C THR A 351 3.24 13.24 -19.45
N ARG A 352 3.78 14.31 -18.85
CA ARG A 352 3.05 15.13 -17.88
C ARG A 352 1.75 15.70 -18.48
N ASP A 353 1.82 16.21 -19.71
CA ASP A 353 0.65 16.80 -20.39
C ASP A 353 -0.47 15.78 -20.59
N GLU A 354 -0.15 14.53 -20.97
CA GLU A 354 -1.16 13.46 -21.09
C GLU A 354 -1.76 13.11 -19.72
N LEU A 355 -0.94 13.06 -18.66
CA LEU A 355 -1.41 12.78 -17.31
C LEU A 355 -2.37 13.87 -16.81
N GLU A 356 -2.01 15.14 -16.99
CA GLU A 356 -2.84 16.28 -16.63
C GLU A 356 -4.14 16.31 -17.46
N TYR A 357 -4.08 15.96 -18.75
CA TYR A 357 -5.25 15.79 -19.60
C TYR A 357 -6.21 14.73 -19.07
N LEU A 358 -5.72 13.52 -18.75
CA LEU A 358 -6.55 12.43 -18.21
C LEU A 358 -7.21 12.79 -16.87
N ILE A 359 -6.46 13.47 -15.99
CA ILE A 359 -6.99 13.97 -14.71
C ILE A 359 -8.09 15.00 -14.94
N LYS A 360 -7.85 15.95 -15.85
CA LYS A 360 -8.80 17.00 -16.17
C LYS A 360 -10.08 16.44 -16.77
N GLU A 361 -10.00 15.53 -17.73
CA GLU A 361 -11.18 14.90 -18.34
C GLU A 361 -12.03 14.17 -17.30
N LEU A 362 -11.40 13.43 -16.36
CA LEU A 362 -12.12 12.75 -15.29
C LEU A 362 -12.85 13.74 -14.37
N LEU A 363 -12.17 14.81 -13.93
CA LEU A 363 -12.75 15.75 -12.97
C LEU A 363 -13.80 16.67 -13.61
N ASP A 364 -13.59 17.09 -14.86
CA ASP A 364 -14.59 17.80 -15.66
C ASP A 364 -15.84 16.93 -15.85
N PHE A 365 -15.67 15.64 -16.20
CA PHE A 365 -16.77 14.68 -16.33
C PHE A 365 -17.55 14.49 -15.01
N LEU A 366 -16.85 14.47 -13.87
CA LEU A 366 -17.49 14.33 -12.57
C LEU A 366 -18.12 15.64 -12.05
N GLY A 367 -17.80 16.78 -12.67
CA GLY A 367 -18.22 18.13 -12.27
C GLY A 367 -17.54 18.61 -11.00
N ILE A 368 -16.25 18.33 -10.84
CA ILE A 368 -15.47 18.67 -9.63
C ILE A 368 -14.41 19.71 -9.99
N GLU A 369 -14.50 20.89 -9.39
CA GLU A 369 -13.46 21.93 -9.51
C GLU A 369 -12.16 21.48 -8.83
N PHE A 370 -11.02 21.77 -9.45
CA PHE A 370 -9.71 21.38 -8.93
C PHE A 370 -8.61 22.36 -9.33
N GLU A 371 -7.49 22.27 -8.61
CA GLU A 371 -6.23 22.94 -8.91
C GLU A 371 -5.11 21.90 -8.90
N ILE A 372 -4.12 22.06 -9.77
CA ILE A 372 -2.94 21.21 -9.82
C ILE A 372 -1.80 21.90 -9.09
N ALA A 373 -1.16 21.19 -8.16
CA ALA A 373 0.02 21.63 -7.44
C ALA A 373 1.17 20.64 -7.64
N GLU A 374 2.40 21.14 -7.73
CA GLU A 374 3.59 20.29 -7.71
C GLU A 374 3.90 19.88 -6.26
N ASP A 375 4.17 18.59 -6.03
CA ASP A 375 4.61 18.06 -4.74
C ASP A 375 5.72 17.01 -4.91
N SER A 376 6.21 16.45 -3.81
CA SER A 376 7.14 15.33 -3.80
C SER A 376 6.77 14.31 -2.73
N CYS A 377 6.76 13.03 -3.06
CA CYS A 377 6.46 11.95 -2.13
C CYS A 377 7.62 10.95 -2.00
N MET A 378 7.74 10.30 -0.84
CA MET A 378 8.85 9.37 -0.56
C MET A 378 8.83 8.09 -1.41
N VAL A 379 7.65 7.69 -1.93
CA VAL A 379 7.50 6.43 -2.67
C VAL A 379 7.86 6.59 -4.14
N TYR A 380 7.51 7.73 -4.75
CA TYR A 380 7.62 7.94 -6.19
C TYR A 380 8.58 9.09 -6.59
N GLY A 381 8.97 9.97 -5.67
CA GLY A 381 9.77 11.17 -6.00
C GLY A 381 8.87 12.36 -6.34
N ASP A 382 9.15 13.05 -7.45
CA ASP A 382 8.36 14.19 -7.91
C ASP A 382 6.94 13.76 -8.29
N THR A 383 5.93 14.42 -7.71
CA THR A 383 4.52 14.10 -7.89
C THR A 383 3.69 15.32 -8.27
N ILE A 384 2.52 15.05 -8.83
CA ILE A 384 1.50 16.05 -9.15
C ILE A 384 0.33 15.80 -8.22
N ASP A 385 0.03 16.78 -7.38
CA ASP A 385 -1.09 16.71 -6.46
C ASP A 385 -2.28 17.48 -7.02
N VAL A 386 -3.46 16.86 -6.92
CA VAL A 386 -4.71 17.42 -7.40
C VAL A 386 -5.55 17.84 -6.20
N MET A 387 -5.79 19.13 -6.07
CA MET A 387 -6.39 19.74 -4.89
C MET A 387 -7.80 20.24 -5.16
N HIS A 388 -8.73 19.96 -4.24
CA HIS A 388 -10.04 20.62 -4.18
C HIS A 388 -10.09 21.47 -2.91
N LYS A 389 -10.03 22.79 -3.08
CA LYS A 389 -9.87 23.76 -1.98
C LYS A 389 -8.60 23.45 -1.16
N LYS A 390 -8.74 22.81 0.00
CA LYS A 390 -7.63 22.40 0.88
C LYS A 390 -7.50 20.88 1.02
N MET A 391 -8.26 20.13 0.23
CA MET A 391 -8.33 18.67 0.31
C MET A 391 -7.69 18.08 -0.94
N GLU A 392 -6.65 17.28 -0.76
CA GLU A 392 -6.04 16.49 -1.83
C GLU A 392 -7.01 15.42 -2.31
N LEU A 393 -7.33 15.43 -3.60
CA LEU A 393 -8.15 14.42 -4.28
C LEU A 393 -7.31 13.28 -4.84
N SER A 394 -6.11 13.60 -5.33
CA SER A 394 -5.22 12.66 -5.99
C SER A 394 -3.76 13.04 -5.82
N SER A 395 -2.92 12.03 -5.85
CA SER A 395 -1.50 12.15 -6.14
C SER A 395 -1.18 11.34 -7.40
N ALA A 396 -0.44 11.95 -8.31
CA ALA A 396 -0.14 11.46 -9.64
C ALA A 396 1.37 11.49 -9.92
N VAL A 397 1.82 10.59 -10.78
CA VAL A 397 3.24 10.29 -10.98
C VAL A 397 3.52 10.15 -12.48
N VAL A 398 4.61 10.78 -12.91
CA VAL A 398 5.22 10.54 -14.22
C VAL A 398 6.48 9.70 -14.00
N GLY A 399 6.42 8.43 -14.36
CA GLY A 399 7.57 7.54 -14.40
C GLY A 399 8.48 7.80 -15.60
N PRO A 400 9.66 7.14 -15.65
CA PRO A 400 10.06 6.05 -14.78
C PRO A 400 10.57 6.51 -13.41
N VAL A 401 10.41 5.66 -12.41
CA VAL A 401 10.97 5.83 -11.06
C VAL A 401 11.90 4.66 -10.73
N PRO A 402 12.90 4.81 -9.84
CA PRO A 402 13.85 3.73 -9.56
C PRO A 402 13.19 2.40 -9.15
N MET A 403 12.07 2.48 -8.42
CA MET A 403 11.29 1.33 -7.95
C MET A 403 10.77 0.42 -9.09
N ASP A 404 10.60 0.93 -10.31
CA ASP A 404 10.14 0.16 -11.48
C ASP A 404 10.98 -1.11 -11.71
N MET A 405 12.28 -1.03 -11.42
CA MET A 405 13.22 -2.15 -11.53
C MET A 405 12.83 -3.33 -10.63
N ASP A 406 12.30 -3.05 -9.44
CA ASP A 406 11.85 -4.09 -8.50
C ASP A 406 10.56 -4.76 -8.98
N TRP A 407 9.85 -4.11 -9.90
CA TRP A 407 8.64 -4.60 -10.57
C TRP A 407 8.90 -5.27 -11.91
N GLY A 408 10.06 -5.03 -12.51
CA GLY A 408 10.38 -5.50 -13.86
C GLY A 408 9.69 -4.66 -14.93
N VAL A 409 9.44 -3.38 -14.62
CA VAL A 409 9.00 -2.36 -15.56
C VAL A 409 10.23 -1.56 -15.98
N ASP A 410 10.38 -1.33 -17.28
CA ASP A 410 11.53 -0.62 -17.87
C ASP A 410 11.13 0.39 -18.96
N LYS A 411 9.82 0.67 -19.08
CA LYS A 411 9.24 1.66 -20.00
C LYS A 411 8.74 2.90 -19.24
N PRO A 412 8.63 4.07 -19.90
CA PRO A 412 7.93 5.22 -19.36
C PRO A 412 6.48 4.86 -18.99
N TRP A 413 5.95 5.49 -17.95
CA TRP A 413 4.57 5.31 -17.54
C TRP A 413 4.04 6.56 -16.84
N ILE A 414 2.73 6.72 -16.84
CA ILE A 414 2.02 7.75 -16.06
C ILE A 414 0.90 7.08 -15.27
N GLY A 415 0.54 7.65 -14.13
CA GLY A 415 -0.61 7.17 -13.37
C GLY A 415 -1.03 8.11 -12.26
N ALA A 416 -2.30 8.02 -11.87
CA ALA A 416 -2.85 8.80 -10.77
C ALA A 416 -3.74 7.91 -9.89
N GLY A 417 -3.76 8.21 -8.59
CA GLY A 417 -4.64 7.55 -7.62
C GLY A 417 -5.65 8.53 -7.03
N PHE A 418 -6.95 8.21 -7.05
CA PHE A 418 -8.03 9.01 -6.46
C PHE A 418 -8.76 8.24 -5.37
N GLY A 419 -9.04 8.90 -4.24
CA GLY A 419 -9.94 8.36 -3.23
C GLY A 419 -11.40 8.68 -3.57
N LEU A 420 -12.22 7.66 -3.86
CA LEU A 420 -13.62 7.87 -4.27
C LEU A 420 -14.45 8.55 -3.17
N GLU A 421 -14.19 8.26 -1.90
CA GLU A 421 -14.87 8.93 -0.79
C GLU A 421 -14.54 10.43 -0.74
N ARG A 422 -13.32 10.83 -1.14
CA ARG A 422 -12.93 12.24 -1.25
C ARG A 422 -13.62 12.91 -2.44
N LEU A 423 -13.75 12.22 -3.57
CA LEU A 423 -14.52 12.70 -4.73
C LEU A 423 -15.99 12.92 -4.37
N LEU A 424 -16.63 11.96 -3.69
CA LEU A 424 -18.00 12.13 -3.19
C LEU A 424 -18.12 13.29 -2.19
N LYS A 425 -17.15 13.41 -1.27
CA LYS A 425 -17.12 14.51 -0.31
C LYS A 425 -17.04 15.86 -1.01
N ALA A 426 -16.22 16.00 -2.07
CA ALA A 426 -16.12 17.21 -2.87
C ALA A 426 -17.42 17.49 -3.62
N LYS A 427 -17.96 16.48 -4.31
CA LYS A 427 -19.18 16.59 -5.14
C LYS A 427 -20.45 16.93 -4.36
N HIS A 428 -20.60 16.39 -3.15
CA HIS A 428 -21.81 16.54 -2.34
C HIS A 428 -21.63 17.46 -1.12
N ASP A 429 -20.48 18.15 -1.01
CA ASP A 429 -20.11 19.04 0.08
C ASP A 429 -20.35 18.41 1.48
N PHE A 430 -19.94 17.15 1.63
CA PHE A 430 -20.09 16.46 2.92
C PHE A 430 -19.14 17.05 3.96
N LYS A 431 -19.67 17.32 5.16
CA LYS A 431 -18.88 17.89 6.27
C LYS A 431 -17.75 17.00 6.76
N ASN A 432 -17.93 15.68 6.69
CA ASN A 432 -16.92 14.69 7.08
C ASN A 432 -16.91 13.57 6.03
N ILE A 433 -15.72 13.07 5.70
CA ILE A 433 -15.49 11.96 4.77
C ILE A 433 -16.24 10.66 5.15
N LYS A 434 -16.51 10.41 6.43
CA LYS A 434 -17.29 9.25 6.91
C LYS A 434 -18.71 9.16 6.35
N ARG A 435 -19.25 10.26 5.82
CA ARG A 435 -20.56 10.29 5.14
C ARG A 435 -20.52 9.67 3.74
N ALA A 436 -19.34 9.64 3.11
CA ALA A 436 -19.11 9.01 1.81
C ALA A 436 -18.56 7.57 1.93
N ALA A 437 -18.10 7.17 3.12
CA ALA A 437 -17.50 5.87 3.36
C ALA A 437 -18.53 4.73 3.39
N ARG A 438 -18.02 3.49 3.32
CA ARG A 438 -18.78 2.31 3.75
C ARG A 438 -19.13 2.47 5.23
N SER A 439 -20.42 2.45 5.55
CA SER A 439 -20.88 2.80 6.90
C SER A 439 -22.21 2.15 7.25
N GLU A 440 -22.33 1.79 8.53
CA GLU A 440 -23.60 1.41 9.18
C GLU A 440 -24.22 2.58 9.95
N SER A 441 -23.57 3.74 9.98
CA SER A 441 -24.09 4.97 10.60
C SER A 441 -24.61 5.99 9.59
N TYR A 442 -24.18 5.88 8.33
CA TYR A 442 -24.59 6.75 7.24
C TYR A 442 -24.93 5.94 5.98
N TYR A 443 -25.96 6.38 5.24
CA TYR A 443 -26.28 5.89 3.91
C TYR A 443 -26.43 7.08 2.96
N ASN A 444 -25.64 7.13 1.89
CA ASN A 444 -25.60 8.26 0.94
C ASN A 444 -25.46 9.64 1.61
N GLY A 445 -24.62 9.70 2.66
CA GLY A 445 -24.39 10.91 3.44
C GLY A 445 -25.48 11.28 4.44
N ILE A 446 -26.54 10.49 4.56
CA ILE A 446 -27.64 10.66 5.51
C ILE A 446 -27.42 9.79 6.74
N SER A 447 -27.60 10.34 7.95
CA SER A 447 -27.52 9.52 9.16
C SER A 447 -28.68 8.53 9.24
N ILE A 448 -28.38 7.28 9.58
CA ILE A 448 -29.39 6.23 9.78
C ILE A 448 -29.64 5.89 11.25
N ASN A 449 -28.94 6.58 12.17
CA ASN A 449 -29.17 6.52 13.61
C ASN A 449 -30.32 7.48 14.00
N LEU A 450 -31.54 7.17 13.58
CA LEU A 450 -32.69 8.11 13.52
C LEU A 450 -33.77 7.95 14.60
#